data_AF-A0A5E4HXE4-F1
#
_entry.id   AF-A0A5E4HXE4-F1
#
_cell.length_a   1.000
_cell.length_b   1.000
_cell.length_c   1.000
_cell.angle_alpha   90.00
_cell.angle_beta   90.00
_cell.angle_gamma   90.00
#
_symmetry.space_group_name_H-M   'P 1'
#
loop_
_entity.id
_entity.type
_entity.pdbx_description
1 polymer ?
#
loop_
_entity_poly.entity_id
_entity_poly.type
_entity_poly.pdbx_seq_one_letter_code
_entity_poly.pdbx_strand_id
1 'polypeptide(L)'
;MVGRIENISEPVALAVVEAEAVEGQRAPKSSAYVVLHASYIKRGYVKKVRDEYRIGDIIRARVVEMKNGEHHISTDDAHAGCLIAYCAGCRTPLEKRPAGLQCPACDRRDNRKLADDYKVLPRTRE
;
A
#
# COMPACT_ATOMS: atom_id res chain seq x y z
N MET A 1 8.30 -2.21 5.74
CA MET A 1 7.28 -1.75 6.71
C MET A 1 5.90 -2.10 6.19
N VAL A 2 4.91 -2.24 7.08
CA VAL A 2 3.49 -2.38 6.73
C VAL A 2 2.71 -1.22 7.35
N GLY A 3 1.80 -0.65 6.58
CA GLY A 3 1.00 0.49 7.02
C GLY A 3 -0.28 0.65 6.24
N ARG A 4 -1.11 1.57 6.70
CA ARG A 4 -2.44 1.81 6.15
C ARG A 4 -2.54 3.19 5.55
N ILE A 5 -3.11 3.31 4.36
CA ILE A 5 -3.34 4.60 3.71
C ILE A 5 -4.50 5.32 4.41
N GLU A 6 -4.22 6.49 4.98
CA GLU A 6 -5.21 7.31 5.69
C GLU A 6 -5.73 8.46 4.82
N ASN A 7 -4.86 9.03 3.98
CA ASN A 7 -5.22 10.17 3.14
C ASN A 7 -4.57 10.08 1.77
N ILE A 8 -5.26 10.60 0.75
CA ILE A 8 -4.73 10.77 -0.60
C ILE A 8 -5.05 12.18 -1.09
N SER A 9 -4.00 12.98 -1.20
CA SER A 9 -4.00 14.33 -1.79
C SER A 9 -3.00 14.32 -2.94
N GLU A 10 -3.49 14.25 -4.17
CA GLU A 10 -2.66 14.06 -5.35
C GLU A 10 -1.53 15.12 -5.42
N PRO A 11 -0.28 14.73 -5.74
CA PRO A 11 0.20 13.40 -6.15
C PRO A 11 0.72 12.52 -4.98
N VAL A 12 0.20 12.69 -3.76
CA VAL A 12 0.71 12.08 -2.52
C VAL A 12 -0.35 11.23 -1.81
N ALA A 13 0.06 10.08 -1.30
CA ALA A 13 -0.64 9.34 -0.24
C ALA A 13 0.09 9.50 1.09
N LEU A 14 -0.68 9.65 2.17
CA LEU A 14 -0.20 9.55 3.54
C LEU A 14 -0.62 8.20 4.10
N ALA A 15 0.35 7.44 4.60
CA ALA A 15 0.11 6.19 5.30
C ALA A 15 0.60 6.28 6.74
N VAL A 16 -0.06 5.53 7.62
CA VAL A 16 0.37 5.35 9.01
C VAL A 16 1.05 4.00 9.14
N VAL A 17 2.22 3.97 9.76
CA VAL A 17 2.96 2.72 10.02
C VAL A 17 2.23 1.90 11.07
N GLU A 18 1.82 0.68 10.72
CA GLU A 18 1.17 -0.27 11.63
C GLU A 18 2.16 -1.34 12.12
N ALA A 19 3.14 -1.72 11.27
CA ALA A 19 4.22 -2.61 11.67
C ALA A 19 5.56 -2.23 11.00
N GLU A 20 6.61 -2.33 11.79
CA GLU A 20 7.98 -2.06 11.37
C GLU A 20 8.54 -3.22 10.52
N ALA A 21 9.55 -2.96 9.70
CA ALA A 21 10.23 -4.03 8.96
C ALA A 21 11.04 -4.89 9.96
N VAL A 22 10.95 -6.22 9.84
CA VAL A 22 11.79 -7.14 10.61
C VAL A 22 13.23 -7.10 10.07
N GLU A 23 14.16 -6.81 10.98
CA GLU A 23 15.64 -6.78 10.94
C GLU A 23 16.37 -6.17 9.72
N GLY A 24 17.23 -5.17 10.00
CA GLY A 24 18.24 -4.65 9.07
C GLY A 24 17.86 -3.36 8.32
N GLN A 25 16.60 -2.93 8.36
CA GLN A 25 16.14 -1.68 7.73
C GLN A 25 15.58 -0.70 8.78
N ARG A 26 16.05 0.55 8.78
CA ARG A 26 15.46 1.62 9.61
C ARG A 26 14.02 1.86 9.17
N ALA A 27 13.06 1.39 9.95
CA ALA A 27 11.66 1.74 9.81
C ALA A 27 11.30 2.91 10.75
N PRO A 28 10.31 3.75 10.39
CA PRO A 28 9.77 4.73 11.33
C PRO A 28 9.05 3.99 12.46
N LYS A 29 8.95 4.61 13.62
CA LYS A 29 8.19 4.04 14.75
C LYS A 29 6.76 3.71 14.32
N SER A 30 6.17 2.65 14.87
CA SER A 30 4.72 2.42 14.81
C SER A 30 3.96 3.71 15.14
N SER A 31 2.88 4.01 14.41
CA SER A 31 2.07 5.25 14.41
C SER A 31 2.66 6.47 13.67
N ALA A 32 3.88 6.41 13.14
CA ALA A 32 4.41 7.52 12.34
C ALA A 32 3.69 7.64 10.99
N TYR A 33 3.52 8.88 10.53
CA TYR A 33 3.10 9.16 9.15
C TYR A 33 4.27 9.00 8.18
N VAL A 34 4.00 8.40 7.03
CA VAL A 34 4.92 8.25 5.91
C VAL A 34 4.28 8.76 4.62
N VAL A 35 5.12 9.26 3.72
CA VAL A 35 4.74 9.93 2.48
C VAL A 35 5.02 9.02 1.29
N LEU A 36 3.99 8.70 0.51
CA LEU A 36 4.11 8.00 -0.77
C LEU A 36 3.78 8.95 -1.92
N HIS A 37 4.79 9.43 -2.63
CA HIS A 37 4.60 10.24 -3.84
C HIS A 37 4.34 9.33 -5.06
N ALA A 38 3.55 9.80 -6.03
CA ALA A 38 3.17 9.02 -7.22
C ALA A 38 4.37 8.46 -8.01
N SER A 39 5.50 9.17 -8.03
CA SER A 39 6.74 8.72 -8.69
C SER A 39 7.40 7.50 -8.03
N TYR A 40 7.05 7.20 -6.77
CA TYR A 40 7.56 6.06 -6.02
C TYR A 40 6.57 4.88 -6.00
N ILE A 41 5.53 4.92 -6.83
CA ILE A 41 4.53 3.85 -6.88
C ILE A 41 4.99 2.69 -7.78
N LYS A 42 5.42 2.96 -9.01
CA LYS A 42 5.92 1.94 -9.93
C LYS A 42 6.91 2.56 -10.91
N ARG A 43 7.71 1.71 -11.58
CA ARG A 43 8.68 2.16 -12.60
C ARG A 43 8.05 2.81 -13.84
N GLY A 44 6.76 2.59 -14.07
CA GLY A 44 5.98 3.26 -15.12
C GLY A 44 5.30 4.55 -14.63
N TYR A 45 4.82 5.37 -15.56
CA TYR A 45 4.13 6.61 -15.22
C TYR A 45 2.84 6.36 -14.44
N VAL A 46 2.71 7.01 -13.28
CA VAL A 46 1.49 7.08 -12.48
C VAL A 46 1.01 8.51 -12.45
N LYS A 47 -0.16 8.75 -13.03
CA LYS A 47 -0.75 10.10 -13.08
C LYS A 47 -1.38 10.47 -11.74
N LYS A 48 -2.03 9.51 -11.08
CA LYS A 48 -2.76 9.70 -9.84
C LYS A 48 -2.51 8.53 -8.91
N VAL A 49 -2.23 8.82 -7.65
CA VAL A 49 -2.12 7.81 -6.59
C VAL A 49 -3.41 7.01 -6.48
N ARG A 50 -4.56 7.65 -6.70
CA ARG A 50 -5.86 6.98 -6.76
C ARG A 50 -5.95 5.89 -7.84
N ASP A 51 -5.14 5.90 -8.88
CA ASP A 51 -5.23 4.81 -9.87
C ASP A 51 -4.62 3.50 -9.35
N GLU A 52 -3.83 3.58 -8.27
CA GLU A 52 -3.03 2.47 -7.74
C GLU A 52 -3.41 2.11 -6.30
N TYR A 53 -3.99 3.05 -5.55
CA TYR A 53 -4.30 2.91 -4.12
C TYR A 53 -5.59 3.63 -3.68
N ARG A 54 -6.14 3.23 -2.53
CA ARG A 54 -7.28 3.88 -1.85
C ARG A 54 -7.03 4.04 -0.35
N ILE A 55 -7.81 4.94 0.23
CA ILE A 55 -7.91 5.09 1.69
C ILE A 55 -8.43 3.79 2.32
N GLY A 56 -7.72 3.34 3.35
CA GLY A 56 -7.94 2.10 4.08
C GLY A 56 -7.16 0.90 3.55
N ASP A 57 -6.41 1.04 2.46
CA ASP A 57 -5.57 -0.05 1.97
C ASP A 57 -4.42 -0.32 2.93
N ILE A 58 -4.16 -1.60 3.18
CA ILE A 58 -2.95 -2.03 3.87
C ILE A 58 -1.89 -2.29 2.82
N ILE A 59 -0.75 -1.62 2.95
CA ILE A 59 0.35 -1.64 2.00
C ILE A 59 1.65 -2.09 2.67
N ARG A 60 2.48 -2.78 1.91
CA ARG A 60 3.90 -2.98 2.21
C ARG A 60 4.73 -1.99 1.39
N ALA A 61 5.65 -1.33 2.06
CA ALA A 61 6.54 -0.37 1.43
C ALA A 61 7.94 -0.40 2.04
N ARG A 62 8.90 0.19 1.32
CA ARG A 62 10.28 0.42 1.77
C ARG A 62 10.50 1.91 2.03
N VAL A 63 11.14 2.27 3.14
CA VAL A 63 11.57 3.65 3.38
C VAL A 63 12.75 3.94 2.45
N VAL A 64 12.64 5.01 1.67
CA VAL A 64 13.67 5.38 0.68
C VAL A 64 14.52 6.56 1.13
N GLU A 65 13.91 7.56 1.75
CA GLU A 65 14.60 8.77 2.18
C GLU A 65 13.87 9.45 3.33
N MET A 66 14.57 10.35 4.03
CA MET A 66 13.96 11.35 4.90
C MET A 66 14.17 12.72 4.27
N LYS A 67 13.07 13.44 4.03
CA LYS A 67 13.10 14.76 3.43
C LYS A 67 12.17 15.68 4.23
N ASN A 68 12.65 16.85 4.62
CA ASN A 68 11.89 17.84 5.39
C ASN A 68 11.27 17.29 6.71
N GLY A 69 11.91 16.30 7.33
CA GLY A 69 11.39 15.66 8.54
C GLY A 69 10.33 14.57 8.29
N GLU A 70 10.01 14.28 7.03
CA GLU A 70 9.05 13.26 6.64
C GLU A 70 9.77 12.03 6.11
N HIS A 71 9.26 10.84 6.45
CA HIS A 71 9.74 9.58 5.90
C HIS A 71 9.05 9.30 4.57
N HIS A 72 9.82 9.30 3.49
CA HIS A 72 9.32 8.93 2.17
C HIS A 72 9.44 7.42 1.96
N ILE A 73 8.41 6.85 1.37
CA ILE A 73 8.32 5.41 1.09
C ILE A 73 8.16 5.15 -0.41
N SER A 74 8.63 3.98 -0.84
CA SER A 74 8.45 3.46 -2.19
C SER A 74 7.75 2.11 -2.16
N THR A 75 6.98 1.87 -3.22
CA THR A 75 6.32 0.59 -3.50
C THR A 75 6.74 0.01 -4.84
N ASP A 76 7.68 0.62 -5.55
CA ASP A 76 8.05 0.25 -6.93
C ASP A 76 8.58 -1.19 -7.13
N ASP A 77 8.97 -1.86 -6.07
CA ASP A 77 9.38 -3.27 -6.04
C ASP A 77 8.19 -4.25 -6.14
N ALA A 78 8.44 -5.51 -6.57
CA ALA A 78 7.38 -6.52 -6.76
C ALA A 78 6.74 -7.00 -5.45
N HIS A 79 7.53 -7.08 -4.39
CA HIS A 79 7.08 -7.47 -3.04
C HIS A 79 6.47 -6.29 -2.26
N ALA A 80 6.46 -5.09 -2.86
CA ALA A 80 5.88 -3.89 -2.29
C ALA A 80 4.62 -3.50 -3.05
N GLY A 81 3.62 -3.04 -2.31
CA GLY A 81 2.29 -2.82 -2.87
C GLY A 81 1.19 -3.04 -1.85
N CYS A 82 -0.05 -3.08 -2.34
CA CYS A 82 -1.21 -3.40 -1.53
C CYS A 82 -1.18 -4.87 -1.13
N LEU A 83 -1.31 -5.14 0.17
CA LEU A 83 -1.46 -6.45 0.77
C LEU A 83 -2.94 -6.82 0.96
N ILE A 84 -3.75 -5.83 1.34
CA ILE A 84 -5.20 -5.98 1.56
C ILE A 84 -5.88 -4.72 1.03
N ALA A 85 -6.85 -4.93 0.13
CA ALA A 85 -7.69 -3.87 -0.43
C ALA A 85 -9.14 -4.10 -0.06
N TYR A 86 -9.88 -3.02 0.15
CA TYR A 86 -11.30 -3.06 0.49
C TYR A 86 -12.16 -2.49 -0.63
N CYS A 87 -13.34 -3.07 -0.82
CA CYS A 87 -14.33 -2.58 -1.77
C CYS A 87 -14.79 -1.16 -1.39
N ALA A 88 -14.80 -0.25 -2.35
CA ALA A 88 -15.27 1.13 -2.13
C ALA A 88 -16.78 1.22 -1.81
N GLY A 89 -17.57 0.18 -2.10
CA GLY A 89 -19.01 0.16 -1.85
C GLY A 89 -19.40 -0.44 -0.52
N CYS A 90 -19.03 -1.69 -0.29
CA CYS A 90 -19.47 -2.47 0.86
C CYS A 90 -18.35 -2.77 1.86
N ARG A 91 -17.12 -2.27 1.63
CA ARG A 91 -15.95 -2.51 2.47
C ARG A 91 -15.53 -3.98 2.60
N THR A 92 -16.14 -4.92 1.88
CA THR A 92 -15.67 -6.32 1.82
C THR A 92 -14.25 -6.38 1.23
N PRO A 93 -13.33 -7.18 1.81
CA PRO A 93 -12.00 -7.39 1.25
C PRO A 93 -12.06 -7.94 -0.18
N LEU A 94 -11.38 -7.27 -1.11
CA LEU A 94 -11.38 -7.65 -2.52
C LEU A 94 -10.61 -8.94 -2.76
N GLU A 95 -10.98 -9.71 -3.78
CA GLU A 95 -10.26 -10.91 -4.19
C GLU A 95 -9.52 -10.70 -5.50
N LYS A 96 -8.30 -11.25 -5.57
CA LYS A 96 -7.52 -11.28 -6.81
C LYS A 96 -8.15 -12.29 -7.76
N ARG A 97 -8.41 -11.83 -8.98
CA ARG A 97 -8.92 -12.60 -10.12
C ARG A 97 -7.97 -12.36 -11.31
N PRO A 98 -8.02 -13.20 -12.36
CA PRO A 98 -7.19 -13.00 -13.56
C PRO A 98 -7.33 -11.60 -14.19
N ALA A 99 -8.52 -11.00 -14.09
CA ALA A 99 -8.82 -9.69 -14.64
C ALA A 99 -8.60 -8.50 -13.67
N GLY A 100 -8.00 -8.71 -12.50
CA GLY A 100 -7.77 -7.67 -11.48
C GLY A 100 -8.41 -7.99 -10.13
N LEU A 101 -8.85 -6.97 -9.39
CA LEU A 101 -9.56 -7.17 -8.13
C LEU A 101 -11.08 -7.18 -8.34
N GLN A 102 -11.78 -8.09 -7.66
CA GLN A 102 -13.24 -8.14 -7.66
C GLN A 102 -13.77 -8.34 -6.24
N CYS A 103 -14.84 -7.61 -5.90
CA CYS A 103 -15.54 -7.79 -4.65
C CYS A 103 -16.43 -9.05 -4.70
N PRO A 104 -16.27 -10.01 -3.78
CA PRO A 104 -17.11 -11.22 -3.77
C PRO A 104 -18.54 -10.95 -3.29
N ALA A 105 -18.82 -9.79 -2.69
CA ALA A 105 -20.14 -9.46 -2.13
C ALA A 105 -21.02 -8.60 -3.06
N CYS A 106 -20.43 -7.75 -3.91
CA CYS A 106 -21.18 -6.83 -4.76
C CYS A 106 -20.63 -6.71 -6.20
N ASP A 107 -19.73 -7.61 -6.60
CA ASP A 107 -19.15 -7.74 -7.94
C ASP A 107 -18.41 -6.52 -8.51
N ARG A 108 -18.24 -5.46 -7.72
CA ARG A 108 -17.43 -4.31 -8.13
C ARG A 108 -16.01 -4.72 -8.43
N ARG A 109 -15.51 -4.28 -9.58
CA ARG A 109 -14.12 -4.42 -9.99
C ARG A 109 -13.33 -3.18 -9.61
N ASP A 110 -12.08 -3.39 -9.26
CA ASP A 110 -11.14 -2.33 -8.88
C ASP A 110 -9.74 -2.72 -9.34
N ASN A 111 -8.85 -1.73 -9.41
CA ASN A 111 -7.45 -1.93 -9.74
C ASN A 111 -6.61 -1.30 -8.64
N ARG A 112 -5.56 -2.02 -8.22
CA ARG A 112 -4.55 -1.54 -7.27
C ARG A 112 -3.19 -2.05 -7.70
N LYS A 113 -2.13 -1.35 -7.31
CA LYS A 113 -0.80 -1.94 -7.34
C LYS A 113 -0.67 -2.96 -6.22
N LEU A 114 -0.73 -4.24 -6.58
CA LEU A 114 -0.64 -5.35 -5.64
C LEU A 114 0.81 -5.70 -5.34
N ALA A 115 1.08 -6.10 -4.09
CA ALA A 115 2.24 -6.92 -3.80
C ALA A 115 2.03 -8.32 -4.40
N ASP A 116 3.13 -9.00 -4.72
CA ASP A 116 3.11 -10.38 -5.22
C ASP A 116 2.41 -11.36 -4.26
N ASP A 117 2.51 -11.10 -2.96
CA ASP A 117 1.91 -11.84 -1.86
C ASP A 117 0.58 -11.24 -1.36
N TYR A 118 -0.18 -10.57 -2.23
CA TYR A 118 -1.52 -10.06 -1.91
C TYR A 118 -2.40 -11.12 -1.21
N LYS A 119 -3.01 -10.75 -0.07
CA LYS A 119 -3.77 -11.63 0.84
C LYS A 119 -3.00 -12.83 1.42
N VAL A 120 -1.72 -12.98 1.16
CA VAL A 120 -0.85 -13.90 1.88
C VAL A 120 -0.28 -13.12 3.05
N LEU A 121 -0.90 -13.27 4.22
CA LEU A 121 -0.32 -12.70 5.43
C LEU A 121 1.07 -13.32 5.65
N PRO A 122 2.09 -12.53 5.99
CA PRO A 122 3.39 -13.08 6.36
C PRO A 122 3.14 -14.06 7.49
N ARG A 123 3.51 -15.33 7.30
CA ARG A 123 3.52 -16.29 8.39
C ARG A 123 4.46 -15.71 9.43
N THR A 124 3.92 -15.27 10.57
CA THR A 124 4.73 -15.09 11.77
C THR A 124 5.38 -16.44 12.00
N ARG A 125 6.71 -16.51 11.81
CA ARG A 125 7.45 -17.67 12.28
C ARG A 125 7.27 -17.71 13.80
N GLU A 126 6.79 -18.86 14.26
CA GLU A 126 6.69 -19.27 15.66
C GLU A 126 8.03 -19.13 16.39
#